data_AF-A0A1J5RN36-F1
#
_entry.id   AF-A0A1J5RN36-F1
#
_cell.length_a   1.000
_cell.length_b   1.000
_cell.length_c   1.000
_cell.angle_alpha   90.00
_cell.angle_beta   90.00
_cell.angle_gamma   90.00
#
_symmetry.space_group_name_H-M   'P 1'
#
loop_
_entity.id
_entity.type
_entity.pdbx_description
1 polymer ?
#
loop_
_entity_poly.entity_id
_entity_poly.type
_entity_poly.pdbx_seq_one_letter_code
_entity_poly.pdbx_strand_id
1 'polypeptide(L)' 'MFAALAVSRTVQERTGHSICTVLRDLRPLRSAAFEINGATRTDPPAINDHHRALLDALAGRPARH' A
#
# COMPACT_ATOMS: atom_id res chain seq x y z
N MET A 1 -20.06 -12.84 -5.10
CA MET A 1 -18.68 -12.38 -5.34
C MET A 1 -18.60 -10.84 -5.27
N PHE A 2 -19.13 -10.22 -4.22
CA PHE A 2 -19.29 -8.75 -4.15
C PHE A 2 -18.16 -8.05 -3.38
N ALA A 3 -17.56 -8.75 -2.42
CA ALA A 3 -16.51 -8.21 -1.57
C ALA A 3 -15.27 -7.76 -2.37
N ALA A 4 -14.79 -8.59 -3.31
CA ALA A 4 -13.62 -8.26 -4.12
C ALA A 4 -13.85 -7.02 -5.01
N LEU A 5 -15.04 -6.90 -5.59
CA LEU A 5 -15.42 -5.74 -6.41
C LEU A 5 -15.58 -4.48 -5.54
N ALA A 6 -16.21 -4.60 -4.37
CA ALA A 6 -16.34 -3.50 -3.42
C ALA A 6 -14.96 -2.97 -3.00
N VAL A 7 -14.03 -3.86 -2.64
CA VAL A 7 -12.64 -3.48 -2.31
C VAL A 7 -11.97 -2.79 -3.49
N SER A 8 -12.11 -3.33 -4.70
CA SER A 8 -11.50 -2.75 -5.90
C SER A 8 -12.06 -1.34 -6.19
N ARG A 9 -13.38 -1.14 -6.05
CA ARG A 9 -14.03 0.16 -6.23
C ARG A 9 -13.62 1.16 -5.15
N THR A 10 -13.60 0.75 -3.89
CA THR A 10 -13.15 1.61 -2.79
C THR A 10 -11.70 2.07 -2.98
N VAL A 11 -10.80 1.18 -3.40
CA VAL A 11 -9.40 1.56 -3.69
C VAL A 11 -9.34 2.55 -4.85
N GLN A 12 -10.08 2.28 -5.93
CA GLN A 12 -10.10 3.16 -7.09
C GLN A 12 -10.71 4.53 -6.80
N GLU A 13 -11.79 4.59 -6.02
CA GLU A 13 -12.45 5.84 -5.62
C GLU A 13 -11.56 6.70 -4.71
N ARG A 14 -10.75 6.08 -3.84
CA ARG A 14 -9.87 6.82 -2.94
C ARG A 14 -8.57 7.28 -3.59
N THR A 15 -8.01 6.48 -4.48
CA THR A 15 -6.65 6.70 -5.01
C THR A 15 -6.64 7.17 -6.45
N GLY A 16 -7.75 7.02 -7.20
CA GLY A 16 -7.79 7.22 -8.66
C GLY A 16 -7.10 6.11 -9.46
N HIS A 17 -6.50 5.11 -8.81
CA HIS A 17 -5.70 4.06 -9.43
C HIS A 17 -6.36 2.69 -9.30
N SER A 18 -6.03 1.78 -10.21
CA SER A 18 -6.47 0.39 -10.09
C SER A 18 -5.82 -0.28 -8.88
N ILE A 19 -6.51 -1.26 -8.28
CA ILE A 19 -5.93 -2.08 -7.19
C ILE A 19 -4.60 -2.74 -7.59
N CYS A 20 -4.47 -3.18 -8.85
CA CYS A 20 -3.22 -3.75 -9.35
C CYS A 20 -2.07 -2.74 -9.39
N THR A 21 -2.33 -1.49 -9.77
CA THR A 21 -1.34 -0.41 -9.78
C THR A 21 -0.88 -0.11 -8.36
N VAL A 22 -1.83 0.12 -7.46
CA VAL A 22 -1.55 0.38 -6.04
C VAL A 22 -0.72 -0.74 -5.40
N LEU A 23 -1.06 -2.00 -5.68
CA LEU A 23 -0.31 -3.14 -5.17
C LEU A 23 1.11 -3.24 -5.75
N ARG A 24 1.32 -2.86 -7.01
CA ARG A 24 2.67 -2.84 -7.61
C ARG A 24 3.53 -1.74 -7.02
N ASP A 25 2.96 -0.56 -6.79
CA ASP A 25 3.68 0.60 -6.25
C ASP A 25 4.03 0.42 -4.78
N LEU A 26 3.15 -0.19 -3.98
CA LEU A 26 3.41 -0.44 -2.55
C LEU A 26 4.22 -1.71 -2.28
N ARG A 27 4.26 -2.67 -3.23
CA ARG A 27 5.05 -3.91 -3.08
C ARG A 27 6.52 -3.70 -2.67
N PRO A 28 7.28 -2.73 -3.23
CA PRO A 28 8.65 -2.46 -2.80
C PRO A 28 8.75 -1.86 -1.39
N LEU A 29 7.68 -1.28 -0.84
CA LEU A 29 7.63 -0.77 0.54
C LEU A 29 7.38 -1.88 1.57
N ARG A 30 7.67 -3.13 1.23
CA ARG A 30 7.71 -4.20 2.23
C ARG A 30 9.04 -4.12 2.96
N SER A 31 9.01 -4.11 4.29
CA SER A 31 10.23 -4.18 5.11
C SER A 31 11.07 -5.36 4.67
N ALA A 32 12.28 -5.08 4.17
CA ALA A 32 13.20 -6.11 3.76
C ALA A 32 14.03 -6.50 4.98
N ALA A 33 13.93 -7.78 5.37
CA ALA A 33 14.85 -8.36 6.34
C ALA A 33 16.12 -8.76 5.59
N PHE A 34 17.24 -8.15 5.95
CA PHE A 34 18.56 -8.48 5.41
C PHE A 34 19.31 -9.30 6.46
N GLU A 35 19.94 -10.40 6.04
CA GLU A 35 20.81 -11.18 6.91
C GLU A 35 22.27 -10.85 6.55
N ILE A 36 22.99 -10.20 7.47
CA ILE A 36 24.40 -9.84 7.28
C ILE A 36 25.19 -10.55 8.38
N ASN A 37 26.09 -11.46 7.99
CA ASN A 37 26.94 -12.24 8.92
C ASN A 37 26.16 -12.92 10.06
N GLY A 38 24.97 -13.47 9.77
CA GLY A 38 24.10 -14.13 10.76
C GLY A 38 23.26 -13.17 11.63
N ALA A 39 23.36 -11.86 11.42
CA ALA A 39 22.49 -10.88 12.06
C ALA A 39 21.36 -10.49 11.08
N THR A 40 20.11 -10.81 11.45
CA THR A 40 18.93 -10.33 10.72
C THR A 40 18.63 -8.90 11.12
N ARG A 41 18.73 -7.96 10.19
CA ARG A 41 18.33 -6.56 10.37
C ARG A 41 17.14 -6.25 9.47
N THR A 42 16.08 -5.73 10.07
CA THR A 42 14.89 -5.28 9.36
C THR A 42 14.92 -3.77 9.31
N ASP A 43 15.20 -3.21 8.13
CA ASP A 43 15.17 -1.77 7.94
C ASP A 43 13.79 -1.35 7.40
N PRO A 44 13.21 -0.25 7.92
CA PRO A 44 11.95 0.25 7.41
C PRO A 44 12.14 0.78 5.97
N PRO A 45 11.15 0.58 5.09
CA PRO A 45 11.23 1.05 3.71
C PRO A 45 11.23 2.59 3.68
N ALA A 46 12.01 3.16 2.77
CA ALA A 46 11.97 4.59 2.51
C ALA A 46 10.63 4.97 1.85
N ILE A 47 9.80 5.73 2.57
CA ILE A 47 8.51 6.22 2.07
C ILE A 47 8.72 7.62 1.50
N ASN A 48 8.58 7.75 0.18
CA ASN A 48 8.56 9.06 -0.49
C ASN A 48 7.19 9.74 -0.36
N ASP A 49 7.10 11.02 -0.72
CA ASP A 49 5.87 11.81 -0.57
C ASP A 49 4.68 11.23 -1.37
N HIS A 50 4.95 10.67 -2.55
CA HIS A 50 3.92 10.02 -3.37
C HIS A 50 3.32 8.80 -2.66
N HIS A 51 4.16 7.90 -2.14
CA HIS A 51 3.74 6.74 -1.38
C HIS A 51 3.02 7.15 -0.09
N ARG A 52 3.43 8.25 0.55
CA ARG A 52 2.77 8.76 1.75
C ARG A 52 1.38 9.29 1.45
N ALA A 53 1.21 10.04 0.36
CA ALA A 53 -0.10 10.50 -0.11
C ALA A 53 -1.01 9.33 -0.50
N LEU A 54 -0.45 8.29 -1.14
CA LEU A 54 -1.19 7.08 -1.50
C LEU A 54 -1.65 6.30 -0.24
N LEU A 55 -0.77 6.15 0.76
CA LEU A 55 -1.12 5.53 2.03
C LEU A 55 -2.16 6.34 2.81
N ASP A 56 -2.07 7.66 2.79
CA ASP A 56 -3.05 8.55 3.44
C ASP A 56 -4.42 8.47 2.76
N ALA A 57 -4.47 8.47 1.42
CA ALA A 57 -5.69 8.27 0.65
C ALA A 57 -6.37 6.92 0.96
N LEU A 58 -5.57 5.86 1.18
CA LEU A 58 -6.08 4.55 1.58
C LEU A 58 -6.54 4.52 3.05
N ALA A 59 -5.82 5.18 3.96
CA ALA A 59 -6.12 5.26 5.39
C ALA A 59 -7.30 6.18 5.71
N GLY A 60 -7.64 7.10 4.80
CA GLY A 60 -8.79 7.99 4.90
C GLY A 60 -10.08 7.25 5.28
N ARG A 61 -10.86 7.87 6.16
CA ARG A 61 -12.14 7.33 6.65
C ARG A 61 -13.01 6.92 5.46
N PRO A 62 -13.64 5.72 5.47
CA PRO A 62 -14.50 5.30 4.37
C PRO A 62 -15.54 6.35 4.02
N ALA A 63 -15.72 6.58 2.72
CA ALA A 63 -16.92 7.21 2.20
C ALA A 63 -18.11 6.42 2.75
N ARG A 64 -18.81 7.02 3.72
CA ARG A 64 -20.10 6.51 4.19
C ARG A 64 -21.02 6.61 2.98
N HIS A 65 -21.40 5.46 2.46
CA HIS A 65 -22.44 5.34 1.45
C HIS A 65 -23.72 4.84 2.10
#